data_AF-A0A2N9XH12-F1
#
_entry.id   AF-A0A2N9XH12-F1
#
_cell.length_a   1.000
_cell.length_b   1.000
_cell.length_c   1.000
_cell.angle_alpha   90.00
_cell.angle_beta   90.00
_cell.angle_gamma   90.00
#
_symmetry.space_group_name_H-M   'P 1'
#
loop_
_entity.id
_entity.type
_entity.pdbx_description
1 polymer ?
#
loop_
_entity_poly.entity_id
_entity_poly.type
_entity_poly.pdbx_seq_one_letter_code
_entity_poly.pdbx_strand_id
1 'polypeptide(L)'
;MQRPLTCNELNLVRKILGNAADWSRVQIVCGAWWLVHPHAAITCGNHIIFPVAYYADDFTQTSLSRQAWLIHELMHVWQSQHGFPIILAGVCLTLKAGYYQARAYRYPPLSTIKSLGRLNMEQQAQLVQDYFLALAGDKRHQPFLVHFRRLLKPLIRHPDNRRLLPHY
;
A
#
# COMPACT_ATOMS: atom_id res chain seq x y z
N MET A 1 -13.53 -1.50 17.08
CA MET A 1 -12.69 -0.35 17.50
C MET A 1 -12.12 0.30 16.26
N GLN A 2 -12.07 1.63 16.21
CA GLN A 2 -11.41 2.37 15.13
C GLN A 2 -10.60 3.52 15.71
N ARG A 3 -9.48 3.86 15.06
CA ARG A 3 -8.61 4.96 15.48
C ARG A 3 -7.98 5.67 14.28
N PRO A 4 -7.62 6.96 14.39
CA PRO A 4 -6.74 7.59 13.42
C PRO A 4 -5.34 6.96 13.44
N LEU A 5 -4.54 7.28 12.43
CA LEU A 5 -3.10 7.00 12.46
C LEU A 5 -2.44 7.67 13.67
N THR A 6 -1.53 6.97 14.33
CA THR A 6 -0.72 7.56 15.41
C THR A 6 0.23 8.61 14.85
N CYS A 7 0.80 9.48 15.71
CA CYS A 7 1.85 10.40 15.29
C CYS A 7 3.05 9.68 14.66
N ASN A 8 3.40 8.49 15.17
CA ASN A 8 4.50 7.69 14.65
C ASN A 8 4.18 7.13 13.26
N GLU A 9 2.97 6.60 13.06
CA GLU A 9 2.50 6.09 11.76
C GLU A 9 2.39 7.22 10.72
N LEU A 10 1.90 8.40 11.12
CA LEU A 10 1.87 9.60 10.28
C LEU A 10 3.28 10.02 9.85
N ASN A 11 4.25 10.00 10.77
CA ASN A 11 5.64 10.30 10.45
C ASN A 11 6.25 9.24 9.53
N LEU A 12 5.91 7.97 9.75
CA LEU A 12 6.36 6.86 8.91
C LEU A 12 5.84 7.02 7.47
N VAL A 13 4.53 7.18 7.27
CA VAL A 13 3.95 7.30 5.92
C VAL A 13 4.46 8.56 5.21
N ARG A 14 4.60 9.69 5.92
CA ARG A 14 5.16 10.92 5.33
C ARG A 14 6.60 10.76 4.87
N LYS A 15 7.41 9.93 5.54
CA LYS A 15 8.77 9.63 5.07
C LYS A 15 8.79 8.84 3.75
N ILE A 16 7.77 8.01 3.51
CA ILE A 16 7.73 7.10 2.36
C ILE A 16 6.96 7.70 1.18
N LEU A 17 5.78 8.23 1.45
CA LEU A 17 4.82 8.75 0.46
C LEU A 17 4.65 10.27 0.52
N GLY A 18 5.33 10.96 1.42
CA GLY A 18 5.19 12.41 1.56
C GLY A 18 3.76 12.80 1.95
N ASN A 19 3.24 13.87 1.33
CA ASN A 19 1.85 14.29 1.47
C ASN A 19 1.01 13.76 0.29
N ALA A 20 1.25 12.51 -0.14
CA ALA A 20 0.58 12.01 -1.33
C ALA A 20 -0.93 11.86 -1.18
N ALA A 21 -1.42 11.65 0.03
CA ALA A 21 -2.82 11.65 0.37
C ALA A 21 -3.03 12.44 1.66
N ASP A 22 -4.30 12.74 1.96
CA ASP A 22 -4.69 13.28 3.25
C ASP A 22 -4.71 12.15 4.30
N TRP A 23 -3.55 11.94 4.92
CA TRP A 23 -3.37 10.92 5.95
C TRP A 23 -4.20 11.18 7.22
N SER A 24 -4.65 12.42 7.44
CA SER A 24 -5.47 12.76 8.62
C SER A 24 -6.86 12.15 8.58
N ARG A 25 -7.35 11.82 7.38
CA ARG A 25 -8.65 11.19 7.17
C ARG A 25 -8.61 9.67 7.37
N VAL A 26 -7.43 9.08 7.51
CA VAL A 26 -7.22 7.63 7.58
C VAL A 26 -7.65 7.09 8.94
N GLN A 27 -8.35 5.97 8.93
CA GLN A 27 -8.79 5.25 10.11
C GLN A 27 -8.34 3.79 10.03
N ILE A 28 -7.69 3.30 11.09
CA ILE A 28 -7.38 1.88 11.27
C ILE A 28 -8.51 1.25 12.07
N VAL A 29 -9.09 0.18 11.54
CA VAL A 29 -10.23 -0.55 12.11
C VAL A 29 -9.77 -1.94 12.55
N CYS A 30 -10.08 -2.30 13.79
CA CYS A 30 -9.82 -3.62 14.34
C CYS A 30 -10.99 -4.57 14.04
N GLY A 31 -10.81 -5.42 13.04
CA GLY A 31 -11.76 -6.43 12.60
C GLY A 31 -13.03 -5.87 11.94
N ALA A 32 -13.68 -6.72 11.15
CA ALA A 32 -15.05 -6.50 10.68
C ALA A 32 -15.75 -7.86 10.54
N TRP A 33 -17.06 -7.89 10.81
CA TRP A 33 -17.85 -9.13 10.76
C TRP A 33 -17.92 -9.75 9.35
N TRP A 34 -17.75 -8.92 8.31
CA TRP A 34 -17.72 -9.34 6.90
C TRP A 34 -16.30 -9.65 6.38
N LEU A 35 -15.26 -9.54 7.23
CA LEU A 35 -13.89 -9.84 6.82
C LEU A 35 -13.71 -11.37 6.72
N VAL A 36 -13.89 -11.90 5.51
CA VAL A 36 -13.89 -13.35 5.26
C VAL A 36 -12.47 -13.96 5.35
N HIS A 37 -11.42 -13.16 5.19
CA HIS A 37 -10.03 -13.62 5.18
C HIS A 37 -9.30 -13.23 6.49
N PRO A 38 -9.01 -14.19 7.39
CA PRO A 38 -8.44 -13.90 8.72
C PRO A 38 -7.00 -13.40 8.68
N HIS A 39 -6.34 -13.45 7.52
CA HIS A 39 -4.95 -13.04 7.31
C HIS A 39 -4.78 -11.92 6.28
N ALA A 40 -5.87 -11.29 5.85
CA ALA A 40 -5.83 -10.19 4.89
C ALA A 40 -6.42 -8.93 5.49
N ALA A 41 -5.76 -7.80 5.27
CA ALA A 41 -6.31 -6.49 5.53
C ALA A 41 -7.06 -6.06 4.28
N ILE A 42 -8.07 -5.22 4.46
CA ILE A 42 -8.85 -4.65 3.36
C ILE A 42 -8.89 -3.14 3.56
N THR A 43 -8.49 -2.42 2.52
CA THR A 43 -8.67 -0.97 2.46
C THR A 43 -10.00 -0.62 1.77
N CYS A 44 -10.80 0.24 2.42
CA CYS A 44 -12.08 0.74 1.94
C CYS A 44 -12.14 2.27 2.11
N GLY A 45 -11.88 3.03 1.06
CA GLY A 45 -11.82 4.49 1.16
C GLY A 45 -10.62 4.92 2.01
N ASN A 46 -10.92 5.57 3.14
CA ASN A 46 -9.93 5.95 4.14
C ASN A 46 -9.83 4.96 5.31
N HIS A 47 -10.54 3.85 5.27
CA HIS A 47 -10.53 2.86 6.35
C HIS A 47 -9.64 1.69 5.95
N ILE A 48 -8.72 1.31 6.83
CA ILE A 48 -7.91 0.10 6.71
C ILE A 48 -8.38 -0.87 7.77
N ILE A 49 -9.00 -1.97 7.36
CA ILE A 49 -9.55 -2.99 8.23
C ILE A 49 -8.51 -4.09 8.38
N PHE A 50 -7.90 -4.21 9.56
CA PHE A 50 -7.00 -5.31 9.88
C PHE A 50 -7.75 -6.42 10.61
N PRO A 51 -7.42 -7.70 10.38
CA PRO A 51 -7.90 -8.78 11.25
C PRO A 51 -7.44 -8.55 12.69
N VAL A 52 -8.26 -8.98 13.65
CA VAL A 52 -8.01 -8.76 15.10
C VAL A 52 -6.62 -9.25 15.52
N ALA A 53 -6.15 -10.38 14.98
CA ALA A 53 -4.83 -10.96 15.30
C ALA A 53 -3.63 -10.11 14.84
N TYR A 54 -3.83 -9.20 13.88
CA TYR A 54 -2.78 -8.37 13.29
C TYR A 54 -2.92 -6.89 13.60
N TYR A 55 -4.07 -6.47 14.14
CA TYR A 55 -4.27 -5.13 14.65
C TYR A 55 -3.20 -4.79 15.71
N ALA A 56 -2.75 -3.54 15.70
CA ALA A 56 -1.84 -2.97 16.68
C ALA A 56 -2.26 -1.54 17.00
N ASP A 57 -2.04 -1.12 18.24
CA ASP A 57 -2.31 0.27 18.65
C ASP A 57 -1.31 1.26 18.04
N ASP A 58 -0.10 0.78 17.72
CA ASP A 58 0.89 1.51 16.93
C ASP A 58 1.70 0.52 16.09
N PHE A 59 1.50 0.53 14.76
CA PHE A 59 2.21 -0.37 13.85
C PHE A 59 3.72 -0.12 13.86
N THR A 60 4.20 1.09 14.16
CA THR A 60 5.65 1.36 14.19
C THR A 60 6.37 0.64 15.32
N GLN A 61 5.64 0.13 16.31
CA GLN A 61 6.16 -0.66 17.42
C GLN A 61 6.11 -2.17 17.15
N THR A 62 5.66 -2.56 15.95
CA THR A 62 5.56 -3.97 15.54
C THR A 62 6.73 -4.38 14.64
N SER A 63 6.74 -5.64 14.21
CA SER A 63 7.78 -6.15 13.31
C SER A 63 7.82 -5.37 12.00
N LEU A 64 9.01 -5.33 11.37
CA LEU A 64 9.20 -4.62 10.10
C LEU A 64 8.23 -5.10 9.00
N SER A 65 7.87 -6.38 9.01
CA SER A 65 6.87 -6.95 8.10
C SER A 65 5.48 -6.33 8.29
N ARG A 66 5.04 -6.12 9.54
CA ARG A 66 3.74 -5.49 9.83
C ARG A 66 3.75 -4.00 9.52
N GLN A 67 4.87 -3.31 9.73
CA GLN A 67 5.04 -1.93 9.28
C GLN A 67 4.95 -1.82 7.75
N ALA A 68 5.60 -2.74 7.05
CA ALA A 68 5.57 -2.80 5.59
C ALA A 68 4.15 -3.06 5.07
N TRP A 69 3.40 -3.94 5.74
CA TRP A 69 2.00 -4.19 5.42
C TRP A 69 1.11 -2.94 5.61
N LEU A 70 1.31 -2.17 6.68
CA LEU A 70 0.61 -0.88 6.82
C LEU A 70 0.91 0.07 5.64
N ILE A 71 2.18 0.15 5.22
CA ILE A 71 2.58 0.96 4.07
C ILE A 71 1.93 0.48 2.76
N HIS A 72 1.76 -0.83 2.57
CA HIS A 72 1.01 -1.41 1.46
C HIS A 72 -0.44 -0.90 1.45
N GLU A 73 -1.15 -1.03 2.56
CA GLU A 73 -2.55 -0.59 2.68
C GLU A 73 -2.71 0.93 2.50
N LEU A 74 -1.75 1.73 2.98
CA LEU A 74 -1.77 3.18 2.78
C LEU A 74 -1.61 3.59 1.31
N MET A 75 -0.99 2.75 0.48
CA MET A 75 -0.99 2.96 -0.97
C MET A 75 -2.38 2.77 -1.57
N HIS A 76 -3.19 1.83 -1.07
CA HIS A 76 -4.59 1.69 -1.47
C HIS A 76 -5.45 2.87 -1.03
N VAL A 77 -5.16 3.47 0.13
CA VAL A 77 -5.82 4.71 0.55
C VAL A 77 -5.51 5.84 -0.42
N TRP A 78 -4.24 6.00 -0.83
CA TRP A 78 -3.87 6.98 -1.85
C TRP A 78 -4.66 6.74 -3.15
N GLN A 79 -4.70 5.51 -3.65
CA GLN A 79 -5.49 5.16 -4.84
C GLN A 79 -6.95 5.58 -4.68
N SER A 80 -7.57 5.26 -3.53
CA SER A 80 -8.97 5.58 -3.27
C SER A 80 -9.25 7.08 -3.19
N GLN A 81 -8.41 7.85 -2.48
CA GLN A 81 -8.58 9.31 -2.38
C GLN A 81 -8.47 10.02 -3.74
N HIS A 82 -7.76 9.41 -4.70
CA HIS A 82 -7.60 9.93 -6.05
C HIS A 82 -8.66 9.43 -7.04
N GLY A 83 -9.70 8.74 -6.54
CA GLY A 83 -10.86 8.30 -7.32
C GLY A 83 -10.72 6.92 -7.95
N PHE A 84 -9.72 6.13 -7.56
CA PHE A 84 -9.59 4.76 -8.06
C PHE A 84 -10.56 3.82 -7.31
N PRO A 85 -11.37 3.02 -8.02
CA PRO A 85 -12.37 2.14 -7.41
C PRO A 85 -11.73 0.85 -6.87
N ILE A 86 -10.99 0.95 -5.76
CA ILE A 86 -10.21 -0.15 -5.17
C ILE A 86 -11.02 -1.43 -4.92
N ILE A 87 -12.28 -1.31 -4.44
CA ILE A 87 -13.13 -2.47 -4.17
C ILE A 87 -13.48 -3.22 -5.47
N LEU A 88 -13.88 -2.48 -6.52
CA LEU A 88 -14.20 -3.08 -7.82
C LEU A 88 -12.96 -3.71 -8.45
N ALA A 89 -11.82 -3.06 -8.33
CA ALA A 89 -10.55 -3.58 -8.83
C ALA A 89 -10.11 -4.85 -8.09
N GLY A 90 -10.30 -4.91 -6.77
CA GLY A 90 -10.07 -6.12 -5.96
C GLY A 90 -10.99 -7.27 -6.38
N VAL A 91 -12.28 -7.01 -6.58
CA VAL A 91 -13.23 -8.01 -7.12
C VAL A 91 -12.78 -8.50 -8.50
N CYS A 92 -12.40 -7.59 -9.40
CA CYS A 92 -11.90 -7.94 -10.73
C CYS A 92 -10.62 -8.80 -10.67
N LEU A 93 -9.68 -8.48 -9.77
CA LEU A 93 -8.49 -9.27 -9.55
C LEU A 93 -8.83 -10.66 -9.02
N THR A 94 -9.73 -10.78 -8.04
CA THR A 94 -10.22 -12.07 -7.56
C THR A 94 -10.83 -12.91 -8.68
N LEU A 95 -11.69 -12.31 -9.51
CA LEU A 95 -12.31 -12.99 -10.66
C LEU A 95 -11.28 -13.45 -11.70
N LYS A 96 -10.19 -12.69 -11.89
CA LYS A 96 -9.06 -13.04 -12.77
C LYS A 96 -8.06 -14.01 -12.10
N ALA A 97 -8.40 -14.60 -10.94
CA ALA A 97 -7.52 -15.41 -10.13
C ALA A 97 -6.18 -14.72 -9.77
N GLY A 98 -6.19 -13.38 -9.68
CA GLY A 98 -5.02 -12.56 -9.41
C GLY A 98 -4.39 -12.86 -8.04
N TYR A 99 -5.19 -13.18 -7.03
CA TYR A 99 -4.68 -13.54 -5.71
C TYR A 99 -4.22 -15.01 -5.62
N TYR A 100 -4.53 -15.86 -6.61
CA TYR A 100 -4.01 -17.23 -6.67
C TYR A 100 -2.49 -17.20 -6.82
N GLN A 101 -1.78 -17.87 -5.91
CA GLN A 101 -0.31 -17.89 -5.83
C GLN A 101 0.33 -16.49 -5.83
N ALA A 102 -0.36 -15.49 -5.27
CA ALA A 102 0.12 -14.11 -5.18
C ALA A 102 0.51 -13.48 -6.54
N ARG A 103 -0.13 -13.90 -7.65
CA ARG A 103 0.17 -13.40 -9.00
C ARG A 103 0.00 -11.88 -9.13
N ALA A 104 -1.01 -11.30 -8.48
CA ALA A 104 -1.30 -9.87 -8.50
C ALA A 104 -0.18 -9.04 -7.86
N TYR A 105 0.63 -9.62 -6.97
CA TYR A 105 1.74 -8.93 -6.30
C TYR A 105 3.05 -8.99 -7.10
N ARG A 106 3.17 -9.92 -8.05
CA ARG A 106 4.38 -10.09 -8.87
C ARG A 106 4.41 -9.01 -9.95
N TYR A 107 5.36 -8.09 -9.85
CA TYR A 107 5.63 -7.09 -10.88
C TYR A 107 6.86 -7.45 -11.73
N PRO A 108 6.97 -6.95 -12.99
CA PRO A 108 8.14 -7.17 -13.84
C PRO A 108 9.44 -6.62 -13.21
N PRO A 109 10.63 -7.03 -13.65
CA PRO A 109 11.88 -6.48 -13.12
C PRO A 109 11.87 -4.94 -13.08
N LEU A 110 12.29 -4.35 -11.96
CA LEU A 110 12.16 -2.90 -11.71
C LEU A 110 12.79 -2.00 -12.78
N SER A 111 13.78 -2.51 -13.49
CA SER A 111 14.43 -1.85 -14.63
C SER A 111 13.53 -1.71 -15.86
N THR A 112 12.59 -2.63 -16.08
CA THR A 112 11.71 -2.66 -17.27
C THR A 112 10.41 -1.87 -17.07
N ILE A 113 10.03 -1.60 -15.82
CA ILE A 113 8.86 -0.80 -15.49
C ILE A 113 9.11 0.65 -15.95
N LYS A 114 8.25 1.17 -16.83
CA LYS A 114 8.39 2.54 -17.37
C LYS A 114 7.79 3.60 -16.44
N SER A 115 6.69 3.28 -15.76
CA SER A 115 5.99 4.20 -14.84
C SER A 115 5.11 3.42 -13.87
N LEU A 116 4.78 4.05 -12.74
CA LEU A 116 3.93 3.47 -11.69
C LEU A 116 2.52 3.10 -12.22
N GLY A 117 1.91 3.95 -13.05
CA GLY A 117 0.58 3.70 -13.63
C GLY A 117 0.49 2.52 -14.60
N ARG A 118 1.62 1.88 -14.98
CA ARG A 118 1.60 0.62 -15.76
C ARG A 118 1.42 -0.62 -14.89
N LEU A 119 1.47 -0.45 -13.57
CA LEU A 119 1.28 -1.52 -12.61
C LEU A 119 -0.19 -1.58 -12.19
N ASN A 120 -0.67 -2.78 -11.89
CA ASN A 120 -1.98 -2.97 -11.27
C ASN A 120 -1.97 -2.44 -9.81
N MET A 121 -3.14 -2.38 -9.16
CA MET A 121 -3.25 -1.77 -7.83
C MET A 121 -2.38 -2.44 -6.77
N GLU A 122 -2.27 -3.77 -6.79
CA GLU A 122 -1.50 -4.57 -5.84
C GLU A 122 0.00 -4.48 -6.11
N GLN A 123 0.40 -4.44 -7.39
CA GLN A 123 1.79 -4.24 -7.78
C GLN A 123 2.31 -2.86 -7.35
N GLN A 124 1.48 -1.82 -7.43
CA GLN A 124 1.84 -0.50 -6.92
C GLN A 124 2.05 -0.53 -5.41
N ALA A 125 1.13 -1.14 -4.66
CA ALA A 125 1.21 -1.25 -3.22
C ALA A 125 2.42 -2.10 -2.79
N GLN A 126 2.66 -3.24 -3.44
CA GLN A 126 3.84 -4.07 -3.22
C GLN A 126 5.14 -3.32 -3.52
N LEU A 127 5.19 -2.51 -4.59
CA LEU A 127 6.37 -1.71 -4.92
C LEU A 127 6.70 -0.70 -3.82
N VAL A 128 5.69 -0.05 -3.23
CA VAL A 128 5.88 0.88 -2.11
C VAL A 128 6.30 0.13 -0.85
N GLN A 129 5.72 -1.04 -0.59
CA GLN A 129 6.12 -1.92 0.52
C GLN A 129 7.61 -2.31 0.41
N ASP A 130 8.05 -2.75 -0.76
CA ASP A 130 9.43 -3.17 -1.00
C ASP A 130 10.40 -1.99 -0.93
N TYR A 131 9.97 -0.80 -1.38
CA TYR A 131 10.73 0.44 -1.20
C TYR A 131 10.94 0.77 0.28
N PHE A 132 9.90 0.65 1.11
CA PHE A 132 10.01 0.84 2.56
C PHE A 132 11.00 -0.17 3.17
N LEU A 133 10.89 -1.46 2.82
CA LEU A 133 11.82 -2.49 3.29
C LEU A 133 13.27 -2.19 2.90
N ALA A 134 13.49 -1.71 1.66
CA ALA A 134 14.81 -1.30 1.19
C ALA A 134 15.41 -0.17 2.03
N LEU A 135 14.60 0.85 2.37
CA LEU A 135 15.02 1.95 3.24
C LEU A 135 15.29 1.49 4.68
N ALA A 136 14.55 0.49 5.16
CA ALA A 136 14.67 -0.05 6.50
C ALA A 136 15.84 -1.04 6.70
N GLY A 137 16.63 -1.32 5.66
CA GLY A 137 17.82 -2.18 5.80
C GLY A 137 17.74 -3.54 5.09
N ASP A 138 16.63 -3.87 4.43
CA ASP A 138 16.45 -5.19 3.83
C ASP A 138 17.38 -5.39 2.63
N LYS A 139 18.39 -6.25 2.80
CA LYS A 139 19.42 -6.56 1.79
C LYS A 139 18.84 -7.10 0.48
N ARG A 140 17.63 -7.68 0.49
CA ARG A 140 16.96 -8.18 -0.72
C ARG A 140 16.49 -7.06 -1.63
N HIS A 141 16.09 -5.93 -1.05
CA HIS A 141 15.48 -4.81 -1.77
C HIS A 141 16.44 -3.62 -1.94
N GLN A 142 17.43 -3.47 -1.05
CA GLN A 142 18.44 -2.39 -1.09
C GLN A 142 19.11 -2.17 -2.45
N PRO A 143 19.55 -3.21 -3.19
CA PRO A 143 20.19 -3.02 -4.50
C PRO A 143 19.31 -2.29 -5.51
N PHE A 144 17.98 -2.29 -5.31
CA PHE A 144 17.02 -1.71 -6.23
C PHE A 144 16.53 -0.31 -5.83
N LEU A 145 17.08 0.29 -4.76
CA LEU A 145 16.68 1.62 -4.25
C LEU A 145 16.62 2.69 -5.35
N VAL A 146 17.56 2.67 -6.30
CA VAL A 146 17.57 3.63 -7.42
C VAL A 146 16.33 3.50 -8.30
N HIS A 147 15.85 2.28 -8.55
CA HIS A 147 14.67 2.04 -9.36
C HIS A 147 13.38 2.39 -8.63
N PHE A 148 13.28 2.06 -7.34
CA PHE A 148 12.15 2.47 -6.51
C PHE A 148 12.02 3.99 -6.48
N ARG A 149 13.12 4.70 -6.19
CA ARG A 149 13.15 6.16 -6.18
C ARG A 149 12.74 6.74 -7.54
N ARG A 150 13.22 6.17 -8.65
CA ARG A 150 12.82 6.59 -10.00
C ARG A 150 11.31 6.45 -10.23
N LEU A 151 10.73 5.31 -9.84
CA LEU A 151 9.33 5.00 -10.08
C LEU A 151 8.36 5.78 -9.16
N LEU A 152 8.78 6.07 -7.92
CA LEU A 152 7.98 6.79 -6.92
C LEU A 152 8.17 8.31 -6.96
N LYS A 153 9.23 8.81 -7.59
CA LYS A 153 9.50 10.26 -7.71
C LYS A 153 8.31 11.06 -8.29
N PRO A 154 7.59 10.60 -9.34
CA PRO A 154 6.42 11.31 -9.84
C PRO A 154 5.28 11.37 -8.82
N LEU A 155 5.06 10.29 -8.06
CA LEU A 155 4.04 10.21 -7.02
C LEU A 155 4.32 11.22 -5.90
N ILE A 156 5.56 11.25 -5.42
CA ILE A 156 5.96 12.14 -4.31
C ILE A 156 5.93 13.62 -4.74
N ARG A 157 6.27 13.93 -6.00
CA ARG A 157 6.32 15.31 -6.50
C ARG A 157 4.97 15.85 -6.96
N HIS A 158 4.12 14.98 -7.51
CA HIS A 158 2.83 15.34 -8.09
C HIS A 158 1.79 14.32 -7.62
N PRO A 159 1.41 14.37 -6.34
CA PRO A 159 0.57 13.34 -5.74
C PRO A 159 -0.83 13.27 -6.36
N ASP A 160 -1.36 14.42 -6.80
CA ASP A 160 -2.64 14.52 -7.49
C ASP A 160 -2.62 14.01 -8.93
N ASN A 161 -1.47 13.54 -9.44
CA ASN A 161 -1.33 13.06 -10.81
C ASN A 161 -2.03 11.71 -11.01
N ARG A 162 -3.30 11.77 -11.41
CA ARG A 162 -4.14 10.60 -11.68
C ARG A 162 -3.61 9.67 -12.79
N ARG A 163 -2.64 10.10 -13.62
CA ARG A 163 -1.96 9.21 -14.60
C ARG A 163 -1.10 8.14 -13.94
N LEU A 164 -0.87 8.25 -12.62
CA LEU A 164 -0.16 7.25 -11.83
C LEU A 164 -1.10 6.17 -11.29
N LEU A 165 -2.42 6.35 -11.38
CA LEU A 165 -3.38 5.33 -10.98
C LEU A 165 -3.27 4.07 -11.87
N PRO A 166 -3.62 2.89 -11.34
CA PRO A 166 -3.69 1.68 -12.14
C PRO A 166 -4.71 1.81 -13.28
N HIS A 167 -4.42 1.15 -14.41
CA HIS A 167 -5.36 0.96 -15.51
C HIS A 167 -5.73 -0.53 -15.60
N TYR A 168 -7.02 -0.85 -15.70
CA TYR A 168 -7.56 -2.20 -15.82
C TYR A 168 -8.29 -2.41 -17.14
#